data_AF-A0A950PMK4-F1
#
_entry.id   AF-A0A950PMK4-F1
#
_cell.length_a   1.000
_cell.length_b   1.000
_cell.length_c   1.000
_cell.angle_alpha   90.00
_cell.angle_beta   90.00
_cell.angle_gamma   90.00
#
_symmetry.space_group_name_H-M   'P 1'
#
loop_
_entity.id
_entity.type
_entity.pdbx_description
1 polymer ?
#
loop_
_entity_poly.entity_id
_entity_poly.type
_entity_poly.pdbx_seq_one_letter_code
_entity_poly.pdbx_strand_id
1 'polypeptide(L)'
;MAGDDGVLAKQIGATLTDAGWRNWPTARSTLLYVSPDGLRGAEWTLAADPFQLGGLPVAWQISARTHPASVMTEWNAYFTTGTPHEALADFFLALDARPEPATGYDEPATVLAALTAQGWIRDIDHPDTTATDPAFTSSVSLTPVPQLVQDADPRPDLLGWQAWAEPALGASYLWCATFSASVPHDLVAAFASSLASPVPVLRHALPEIAQGRVTVIPPD
;
A
#
# COMPACT_ATOMS: atom_id res chain seq x y z
N MET A 1 8.70 8.23 -7.45
CA MET A 1 8.59 9.06 -6.23
C MET A 1 7.27 9.82 -6.21
N ALA A 2 6.43 9.57 -5.21
CA ALA A 2 5.30 10.42 -4.83
C ALA A 2 5.54 10.92 -3.39
N GLY A 3 4.74 11.88 -2.93
CA GLY A 3 4.66 12.28 -1.53
C GLY A 3 3.29 12.90 -1.27
N ASP A 4 3.05 13.36 -0.04
CA ASP A 4 1.74 13.86 0.36
C ASP A 4 1.38 15.16 -0.39
N ASP A 5 0.41 15.07 -1.28
CA ASP A 5 -0.18 16.19 -2.02
C ASP A 5 -1.62 16.50 -1.55
N GLY A 6 -2.03 15.92 -0.42
CA GLY A 6 -3.30 16.19 0.26
C GLY A 6 -4.53 15.59 -0.42
N VAL A 7 -4.39 14.80 -1.49
CA VAL A 7 -5.55 14.23 -2.20
C VAL A 7 -5.83 12.77 -1.90
N LEU A 8 -4.95 12.07 -1.16
CA LEU A 8 -5.05 10.62 -0.95
C LEU A 8 -6.41 10.19 -0.40
N ALA A 9 -6.89 10.82 0.68
CA ALA A 9 -8.20 10.50 1.27
C ALA A 9 -9.35 10.67 0.27
N LYS A 10 -9.31 11.75 -0.52
CA LYS A 10 -10.36 12.09 -1.50
C LYS A 10 -10.35 11.12 -2.67
N GLN A 11 -9.17 10.83 -3.24
CA GLN A 11 -9.04 9.94 -4.40
C GLN A 11 -9.49 8.52 -4.03
N ILE A 12 -8.98 7.99 -2.91
CA ILE A 12 -9.35 6.65 -2.47
C ILE A 12 -10.82 6.57 -2.05
N GLY A 13 -11.33 7.58 -1.35
CA GLY A 13 -12.74 7.64 -0.98
C GLY A 13 -13.68 7.63 -2.20
N ALA A 14 -13.29 8.33 -3.28
CA ALA A 14 -14.01 8.30 -4.55
C ALA A 14 -13.97 6.90 -5.18
N THR A 15 -12.79 6.27 -5.31
CA THR A 15 -12.64 4.90 -5.83
C THR A 15 -13.53 3.90 -5.09
N LEU A 16 -13.54 3.94 -3.75
CA LEU A 16 -14.35 3.04 -2.94
C LEU A 16 -15.85 3.29 -3.10
N THR A 17 -16.25 4.57 -3.18
CA THR A 17 -17.66 4.95 -3.38
C THR A 17 -18.16 4.52 -4.76
N ASP A 18 -17.34 4.69 -5.80
CA ASP A 18 -17.65 4.25 -7.16
C ASP A 18 -17.76 2.71 -7.28
N ALA A 19 -16.99 1.98 -6.46
CA ALA A 19 -17.12 0.53 -6.28
C ALA A 19 -18.34 0.13 -5.43
N GLY A 20 -19.15 1.08 -4.96
CA GLY A 20 -20.37 0.82 -4.18
C GLY A 20 -20.12 0.48 -2.71
N TRP A 21 -18.93 0.76 -2.18
CA TRP A 21 -18.65 0.56 -0.75
C TRP A 21 -19.42 1.59 0.08
N ARG A 22 -19.93 1.13 1.22
CA ARG A 22 -20.66 1.99 2.16
C ARG A 22 -19.68 2.59 3.15
N ASN A 23 -19.87 3.85 3.51
CA ASN A 23 -19.01 4.54 4.46
C ASN A 23 -19.80 5.15 5.64
N TRP A 24 -19.12 5.25 6.78
CA TRP A 24 -19.65 5.91 7.98
C TRP A 24 -18.52 6.45 8.86
N PRO A 25 -18.75 7.58 9.57
CA PRO A 25 -17.83 8.02 10.60
C PRO A 25 -17.83 7.05 11.78
N THR A 26 -16.68 6.88 12.43
CA THR A 26 -16.57 6.07 13.64
C THR A 26 -16.53 6.93 14.90
N ALA A 27 -16.68 6.28 16.07
CA ALA A 27 -16.52 6.95 17.36
C ALA A 27 -15.10 7.53 17.59
N ARG A 28 -14.11 7.09 16.82
CA ARG A 28 -12.73 7.60 16.85
C ARG A 28 -12.50 8.77 15.89
N SER A 29 -13.58 9.33 15.31
CA SER A 29 -13.50 10.37 14.27
C SER A 29 -12.72 9.94 13.02
N THR A 30 -12.68 8.64 12.76
CA THR A 30 -12.16 8.05 11.51
C THR A 30 -13.31 7.83 10.52
N LEU A 31 -12.99 7.53 9.26
CA LEU A 31 -13.97 7.19 8.23
C LEU A 31 -13.76 5.75 7.76
N LEU A 32 -14.72 4.88 8.04
CA LEU A 32 -14.68 3.46 7.68
C LEU A 32 -15.52 3.22 6.43
N TYR A 33 -14.95 2.50 5.47
CA TYR A 33 -15.58 1.97 4.27
C TYR A 33 -15.67 0.45 4.38
N VAL A 34 -16.78 -0.13 3.97
CA VAL A 34 -16.97 -1.59 3.91
C VAL A 34 -17.61 -2.00 2.59
N SER A 35 -17.09 -3.07 2.01
CA SER A 35 -17.58 -3.64 0.76
C SER A 35 -19.03 -4.14 0.88
N PRO A 36 -19.79 -4.23 -0.22
CA PRO A 36 -21.19 -4.66 -0.20
C PRO A 36 -21.45 -6.00 0.50
N ASP A 37 -20.51 -6.94 0.42
CA ASP A 37 -20.54 -8.27 1.05
C ASP A 37 -20.03 -8.30 2.50
N GLY A 38 -19.50 -7.19 3.01
CA GLY A 38 -18.97 -7.08 4.38
C GLY A 38 -17.61 -7.74 4.60
N LEU A 39 -16.92 -8.20 3.55
CA LEU A 39 -15.66 -8.94 3.69
C LEU A 39 -14.40 -8.07 3.64
N ARG A 40 -14.50 -6.83 3.13
CA ARG A 40 -13.37 -5.89 3.04
C ARG A 40 -13.68 -4.63 3.83
N GLY A 41 -12.68 -4.11 4.51
CA GLY A 41 -12.75 -2.85 5.24
C GLY A 41 -11.60 -1.93 4.86
N ALA A 42 -11.86 -0.64 4.73
CA ALA A 42 -10.84 0.37 4.56
C ALA A 42 -11.13 1.55 5.50
N GLU A 43 -10.21 1.89 6.38
CA GLU A 43 -10.39 2.94 7.38
C GLU A 43 -9.37 4.05 7.19
N TRP A 44 -9.85 5.29 7.12
CA TRP A 44 -9.03 6.49 7.18
C TRP A 44 -8.74 6.84 8.65
N THR A 45 -7.53 6.54 9.13
CA THR A 45 -7.19 6.49 10.56
C THR A 45 -6.48 7.72 11.11
N LEU A 46 -6.14 8.70 10.28
CA LEU A 46 -5.22 9.80 10.65
C LEU A 46 -5.63 10.60 11.90
N ALA A 47 -6.93 10.68 12.19
CA ALA A 47 -7.47 11.43 13.35
C ALA A 47 -7.37 10.67 14.69
N ALA A 48 -7.06 9.37 14.69
CA ALA A 48 -7.03 8.51 15.87
C ALA A 48 -5.61 8.00 16.11
N ASP A 49 -4.87 8.66 17.02
CA ASP A 49 -3.50 8.34 17.49
C ASP A 49 -2.71 7.41 16.55
N PRO A 50 -2.12 7.94 15.46
CA PRO A 50 -1.60 7.12 14.39
C PRO A 50 -0.32 6.43 14.84
N PHE A 51 -0.31 5.10 14.85
CA PHE A 51 0.96 4.39 14.85
C PHE A 51 1.71 4.75 13.56
N GLN A 52 3.04 4.69 13.63
CA GLN A 52 3.91 5.17 12.56
C GLN A 52 4.59 4.03 11.81
N LEU A 53 4.74 4.21 10.49
CA LEU A 53 5.62 3.41 9.65
C LEU A 53 6.77 4.30 9.20
N GLY A 54 8.01 3.93 9.51
CA GLY A 54 9.17 4.73 9.13
C GLY A 54 9.14 6.18 9.66
N GLY A 55 8.49 6.42 10.80
CA GLY A 55 8.31 7.77 11.36
C GLY A 55 7.20 8.59 10.72
N LEU A 56 6.43 8.03 9.79
CA LEU A 56 5.29 8.68 9.14
C LEU A 56 3.97 8.13 9.68
N PRO A 57 2.94 8.97 9.88
CA PRO A 57 1.64 8.52 10.37
C PRO A 57 0.93 7.65 9.34
N VAL A 58 0.36 6.53 9.78
CA VAL A 58 -0.54 5.74 8.96
C VAL A 58 -1.85 6.49 8.73
N ALA A 59 -2.26 6.54 7.47
CA ALA A 59 -3.43 7.26 6.99
C ALA A 59 -4.56 6.31 6.60
N TRP A 60 -4.23 5.18 5.99
CA TRP A 60 -5.17 4.14 5.60
C TRP A 60 -4.79 2.80 6.22
N GLN A 61 -5.78 2.12 6.81
CA GLN A 61 -5.74 0.69 7.11
C GLN A 61 -6.73 -0.02 6.18
N ILE A 62 -6.27 -1.05 5.49
CA ILE A 62 -7.11 -1.96 4.71
C ILE A 62 -7.09 -3.32 5.38
N SER A 63 -8.23 -3.99 5.38
CA SER A 63 -8.38 -5.32 5.96
C SER A 63 -9.32 -6.18 5.14
N ALA A 64 -9.13 -7.49 5.22
CA ALA A 64 -10.11 -8.45 4.78
C ALA A 64 -10.41 -9.50 5.84
N ARG A 65 -11.57 -10.12 5.71
CA ARG A 65 -12.03 -11.24 6.53
C ARG A 65 -12.64 -12.32 5.66
N THR A 66 -12.62 -13.57 6.13
CA THR A 66 -13.27 -14.71 5.46
C THR A 66 -14.79 -14.71 5.63
N HIS A 67 -15.29 -14.18 6.76
CA HIS A 67 -16.71 -14.15 7.07
C HIS A 67 -17.13 -12.78 7.61
N PRO A 68 -18.33 -12.25 7.28
CA PRO A 68 -18.75 -10.93 7.74
C PRO A 68 -18.84 -10.82 9.26
N ALA A 69 -19.16 -11.93 9.94
CA ALA A 69 -19.26 -12.01 11.40
C ALA A 69 -17.92 -12.24 12.11
N SER A 70 -16.81 -12.41 11.38
CA SER A 70 -15.49 -12.58 12.00
C SER A 70 -15.12 -11.35 12.80
N VAL A 71 -14.74 -11.57 14.06
CA VAL A 71 -14.27 -10.51 14.97
C VAL A 71 -12.88 -10.03 14.56
N MET A 72 -12.04 -10.94 14.07
CA MET A 72 -10.70 -10.64 13.58
C MET A 72 -10.68 -10.56 12.05
N THR A 73 -9.84 -9.66 11.55
CA THR A 73 -9.43 -9.57 10.15
C THR A 73 -8.31 -10.57 9.91
N GLU A 74 -8.30 -11.24 8.76
CA GLU A 74 -7.29 -12.25 8.41
C GLU A 74 -5.93 -11.59 8.16
N TRP A 75 -5.95 -10.44 7.49
CA TRP A 75 -4.76 -9.65 7.18
C TRP A 75 -5.07 -8.16 7.24
N ASN A 76 -4.02 -7.36 7.39
CA ASN A 76 -4.08 -5.91 7.29
C ASN A 76 -2.98 -5.36 6.38
N ALA A 77 -3.28 -4.27 5.69
CA ALA A 77 -2.31 -3.46 4.96
C ALA A 77 -2.43 -2.00 5.41
N TYR A 78 -1.31 -1.31 5.52
CA TYR A 78 -1.22 0.02 6.10
C TYR A 78 -0.42 0.95 5.20
N PHE A 79 -0.91 2.17 5.01
CA PHE A 79 -0.36 3.15 4.07
C PHE A 79 -0.29 4.52 4.71
N THR A 80 0.83 5.22 4.53
CA THR A 80 1.01 6.58 5.04
C THR A 80 0.46 7.62 4.06
N THR A 81 0.33 8.89 4.49
CA THR A 81 -0.36 9.92 3.68
C THR A 81 0.29 10.20 2.32
N GLY A 82 1.59 9.94 2.18
CA GLY A 82 2.32 10.16 0.94
C GLY A 82 2.31 8.98 -0.04
N THR A 83 1.66 7.87 0.28
CA THR A 83 1.59 6.70 -0.61
C THR A 83 0.98 7.11 -1.96
N PRO A 84 1.57 6.68 -3.11
CA PRO A 84 1.00 6.97 -4.42
C PRO A 84 -0.45 6.48 -4.54
N HIS A 85 -1.38 7.39 -4.79
CA HIS A 85 -2.81 7.07 -4.76
C HIS A 85 -3.22 6.12 -5.89
N GLU A 86 -2.55 6.14 -7.05
CA GLU A 86 -2.78 5.20 -8.15
C GLU A 86 -2.43 3.76 -7.76
N ALA A 87 -1.30 3.55 -7.06
CA ALA A 87 -0.90 2.21 -6.62
C ALA A 87 -1.86 1.66 -5.58
N LEU A 88 -2.31 2.53 -4.66
CA LEU A 88 -3.32 2.17 -3.68
C LEU A 88 -4.69 1.93 -4.33
N ALA A 89 -5.07 2.69 -5.36
CA ALA A 89 -6.30 2.46 -6.12
C ALA A 89 -6.27 1.13 -6.87
N ASP A 90 -5.17 0.78 -7.53
CA ASP A 90 -5.02 -0.51 -8.23
C ASP A 90 -5.03 -1.70 -7.25
N PHE A 91 -4.46 -1.53 -6.06
CA PHE A 91 -4.62 -2.51 -4.97
C PHE A 91 -6.11 -2.70 -4.60
N PHE A 92 -6.87 -1.61 -4.45
CA PHE A 92 -8.29 -1.69 -4.14
C PHE A 92 -9.10 -2.35 -5.25
N LEU A 93 -8.85 -2.00 -6.51
CA LEU A 93 -9.53 -2.60 -7.66
C LEU A 93 -9.25 -4.10 -7.73
N ALA A 94 -8.00 -4.51 -7.51
CA ALA A 94 -7.63 -5.92 -7.43
C ALA A 94 -8.33 -6.63 -6.26
N LEU A 95 -8.43 -5.99 -5.09
CA LEU A 95 -9.11 -6.51 -3.90
C LEU A 95 -10.62 -6.65 -4.09
N ASP A 96 -11.26 -5.66 -4.69
CA ASP A 96 -12.71 -5.64 -4.95
C ASP A 96 -13.12 -6.72 -5.96
N ALA A 97 -12.28 -6.96 -6.97
CA ALA A 97 -12.50 -8.00 -7.97
C ALA A 97 -12.39 -9.45 -7.43
N ARG A 98 -11.84 -9.66 -6.23
CA ARG A 98 -11.69 -11.01 -5.66
C ARG A 98 -13.03 -11.53 -5.14
N PRO A 99 -13.40 -12.79 -5.38
CA PRO A 99 -14.49 -13.43 -4.63
C PRO A 99 -14.06 -13.76 -3.18
N GLU A 100 -12.82 -14.20 -2.99
CA GLU A 100 -12.25 -14.60 -1.69
C GLU A 100 -11.08 -13.66 -1.32
N PRO A 101 -11.33 -12.59 -0.55
CA PRO A 101 -10.31 -11.55 -0.33
C PRO A 101 -9.20 -11.99 0.63
N ALA A 102 -9.41 -13.03 1.43
CA ALA A 102 -8.44 -13.55 2.39
C ALA A 102 -7.60 -14.74 1.88
N THR A 103 -7.98 -15.37 0.76
CA THR A 103 -7.28 -16.53 0.24
C THR A 103 -6.11 -16.09 -0.64
N GLY A 104 -4.89 -16.54 -0.33
CA GLY A 104 -3.70 -16.36 -1.19
C GLY A 104 -3.50 -17.57 -2.11
N TYR A 105 -3.28 -17.32 -3.41
CA TYR A 105 -3.04 -18.38 -4.40
C TYR A 105 -1.64 -18.33 -5.00
N ASP A 106 -1.02 -17.15 -5.01
CA ASP A 106 0.27 -16.90 -5.64
C ASP A 106 1.44 -16.96 -4.66
N GLU A 107 2.63 -17.21 -5.19
CA GLU A 107 3.90 -17.22 -4.46
C GLU A 107 4.48 -15.80 -4.29
N PRO A 108 5.34 -15.56 -3.28
CA PRO A 108 5.96 -14.25 -3.07
C PRO A 108 6.73 -13.73 -4.29
N ALA A 109 7.29 -14.63 -5.09
CA ALA A 109 8.03 -14.30 -6.32
C ALA A 109 7.20 -13.48 -7.34
N THR A 110 5.87 -13.58 -7.32
CA THR A 110 4.96 -12.83 -8.20
C THR A 110 5.07 -11.32 -7.98
N VAL A 111 5.28 -10.86 -6.73
CA VAL A 111 5.45 -9.43 -6.43
C VAL A 111 6.70 -8.87 -7.09
N LEU A 112 7.82 -9.58 -6.93
CA LEU A 112 9.08 -9.15 -7.51
C LEU A 112 9.09 -9.29 -9.03
N ALA A 113 8.36 -10.28 -9.59
CA ALA A 113 8.15 -10.40 -11.02
C ALA A 113 7.42 -9.16 -11.58
N ALA A 114 6.35 -8.71 -10.92
CA ALA A 114 5.60 -7.52 -11.29
C ALA A 114 6.47 -6.24 -11.31
N LEU A 115 7.35 -6.08 -10.33
CA LEU A 115 8.33 -4.98 -10.29
C LEU A 115 9.33 -5.06 -11.44
N THR A 116 9.96 -6.22 -11.63
CA THR A 116 10.98 -6.39 -12.69
C THR A 116 10.42 -6.28 -14.09
N ALA A 117 9.14 -6.62 -14.30
CA ALA A 117 8.44 -6.41 -15.57
C ALA A 117 8.35 -4.92 -15.95
N GLN A 118 8.39 -4.03 -14.96
CA GLN A 118 8.40 -2.58 -15.13
C GLN A 118 9.83 -1.98 -15.07
N GLY A 119 10.87 -2.82 -15.09
CA GLY A 119 12.27 -2.39 -15.13
C GLY A 119 12.92 -2.09 -13.79
N TRP A 120 12.28 -2.41 -12.66
CA TRP A 120 12.93 -2.39 -11.34
C TRP A 120 14.01 -3.47 -11.25
N ILE A 121 14.99 -3.26 -10.39
CA ILE A 121 16.20 -4.06 -10.26
C ILE A 121 16.09 -4.91 -9.00
N ARG A 122 16.40 -6.21 -9.09
CA ARG A 122 16.54 -7.06 -7.90
C ARG A 122 17.75 -6.61 -7.09
N ASP A 123 17.60 -6.54 -5.78
CA ASP A 123 18.73 -6.25 -4.90
C ASP A 123 19.83 -7.31 -5.04
N ILE A 124 21.10 -6.91 -4.96
CA ILE A 124 22.23 -7.83 -5.16
C ILE A 124 22.41 -8.75 -3.95
N ASP A 125 22.21 -8.23 -2.75
CA ASP A 125 22.39 -8.97 -1.50
C ASP A 125 21.15 -9.81 -1.17
N HIS A 126 19.98 -9.36 -1.63
CA HIS A 126 18.66 -9.96 -1.35
C HIS A 126 17.78 -10.12 -2.61
N PRO A 127 18.25 -10.83 -3.66
CA PRO A 127 17.58 -10.88 -4.96
C PRO A 127 16.21 -11.57 -4.94
N ASP A 128 16.00 -12.47 -3.97
CA ASP A 128 14.76 -13.24 -3.83
C ASP A 128 13.69 -12.55 -2.99
N THR A 129 14.04 -11.45 -2.31
CA THR A 129 13.12 -10.76 -1.39
C THR A 129 13.01 -9.27 -1.65
N THR A 130 13.92 -8.65 -2.39
CA THR A 130 13.96 -7.18 -2.53
C THR A 130 14.15 -6.75 -3.99
N ALA A 131 13.44 -5.68 -4.35
CA ALA A 131 13.68 -4.94 -5.58
C ALA A 131 13.63 -3.43 -5.32
N THR A 132 14.43 -2.67 -6.10
CA THR A 132 14.54 -1.22 -6.02
C THR A 132 14.26 -0.58 -7.38
N ASP A 133 13.77 0.65 -7.38
CA ASP A 133 13.63 1.42 -8.61
C ASP A 133 15.01 1.76 -9.19
N PRO A 134 15.13 2.01 -10.51
CA PRO A 134 16.42 2.32 -11.14
C PRO A 134 17.13 3.56 -10.59
N ALA A 135 16.41 4.46 -9.92
CA ALA A 135 16.97 5.65 -9.29
C ALA A 135 17.39 5.42 -7.83
N PHE A 136 17.16 4.24 -7.26
CA PHE A 136 17.44 3.88 -5.87
C PHE A 136 16.79 4.84 -4.87
N THR A 137 15.56 5.25 -5.16
CA THR A 137 14.71 6.13 -4.35
C THR A 137 13.50 5.44 -3.76
N SER A 138 13.20 4.21 -4.18
CA SER A 138 12.07 3.42 -3.72
C SER A 138 12.41 1.94 -3.74
N SER A 139 11.92 1.22 -2.74
CA SER A 139 12.22 -0.20 -2.56
C SER A 139 10.95 -0.95 -2.15
N VAL A 140 10.88 -2.21 -2.53
CA VAL A 140 9.89 -3.18 -2.05
C VAL A 140 10.64 -4.41 -1.56
N SER A 141 10.35 -4.85 -0.34
CA SER A 141 11.09 -5.93 0.31
C SER A 141 10.19 -6.84 1.15
N LEU A 142 10.42 -8.15 1.06
CA LEU A 142 9.81 -9.17 1.91
C LEU A 142 10.68 -9.37 3.15
N THR A 143 10.20 -8.89 4.29
CA THR A 143 10.97 -8.79 5.53
C THR A 143 10.10 -9.06 6.75
N PRO A 144 10.69 -9.29 7.94
CA PRO A 144 9.91 -9.47 9.16
C PRO A 144 8.93 -8.31 9.38
N VAL A 145 7.68 -8.67 9.65
CA VAL A 145 6.58 -7.71 9.84
C VAL A 145 6.80 -6.91 11.13
N PRO A 146 6.66 -5.56 11.10
CA PRO A 146 6.70 -4.75 12.31
C PRO A 146 5.61 -5.19 13.32
N GLN A 147 5.94 -5.23 14.62
CA GLN A 147 5.03 -5.76 15.67
C GLN A 147 3.65 -5.10 15.74
N LEU A 148 3.53 -3.87 15.26
CA LEU A 148 2.29 -3.10 15.25
C LEU A 148 1.33 -3.49 14.10
N VAL A 149 1.82 -4.22 13.10
CA VAL A 149 1.02 -4.68 11.95
C VAL A 149 0.27 -5.93 12.40
N GLN A 150 -1.06 -5.88 12.29
CA GLN A 150 -1.91 -6.97 12.73
C GLN A 150 -2.13 -8.01 11.64
N ASP A 151 -2.07 -9.29 12.01
CA ASP A 151 -2.35 -10.45 11.17
C ASP A 151 -3.06 -11.52 12.03
N ALA A 152 -3.94 -12.32 11.42
CA ALA A 152 -4.58 -13.43 12.13
C ALA A 152 -3.68 -14.66 12.27
N ASP A 153 -2.64 -14.77 11.46
CA ASP A 153 -1.69 -15.88 11.52
C ASP A 153 -0.84 -15.78 12.79
N PRO A 154 -0.96 -16.75 13.71
CA PRO A 154 -0.27 -16.69 15.00
C PRO A 154 1.19 -17.12 14.93
N ARG A 155 1.69 -17.54 13.76
CA ARG A 155 3.07 -18.02 13.62
C ARG A 155 4.06 -16.87 13.90
N PRO A 156 5.16 -17.14 14.62
CA PRO A 156 6.21 -16.14 14.83
C PRO A 156 7.00 -15.92 13.54
N ASP A 157 7.72 -14.79 13.50
CA ASP A 157 8.72 -14.46 12.46
C ASP A 157 8.19 -14.49 11.02
N LEU A 158 6.89 -14.23 10.85
CA LEU A 158 6.27 -14.11 9.56
C LEU A 158 6.85 -12.93 8.77
N LEU A 159 7.05 -13.15 7.48
CA LEU A 159 7.50 -12.13 6.55
C LEU A 159 6.30 -11.48 5.87
N GLY A 160 6.34 -10.18 5.72
CA GLY A 160 5.36 -9.40 4.99
C GLY A 160 6.04 -8.44 4.04
N TRP A 161 5.28 -7.95 3.08
CA TRP A 161 5.80 -7.01 2.10
C TRP A 161 5.83 -5.61 2.69
N GLN A 162 6.93 -4.91 2.49
CA GLN A 162 7.10 -3.52 2.84
C GLN A 162 7.54 -2.75 1.61
N ALA A 163 7.00 -1.56 1.42
CA ALA A 163 7.38 -0.65 0.35
C ALA A 163 7.62 0.74 0.93
N TRP A 164 8.63 1.44 0.42
CA TRP A 164 8.94 2.79 0.88
C TRP A 164 9.60 3.60 -0.21
N ALA A 165 9.52 4.93 -0.09
CA ALA A 165 10.35 5.85 -0.84
C ALA A 165 11.31 6.57 0.10
N GLU A 166 12.60 6.34 -0.11
CA GLU A 166 13.71 7.01 0.56
C GLU A 166 14.47 7.81 -0.49
N PRO A 167 14.23 9.13 -0.60
CA PRO A 167 14.75 9.91 -1.72
C PRO A 167 16.28 9.90 -1.83
N ALA A 168 16.96 9.82 -0.69
CA ALA A 168 18.40 9.70 -0.61
C ALA A 168 18.74 8.86 0.62
N LEU A 169 19.85 8.11 0.57
CA LEU A 169 20.28 7.28 1.67
C LEU A 169 20.36 8.08 2.99
N GLY A 170 19.63 7.62 4.01
CA GLY A 170 19.51 8.26 5.32
C GLY A 170 18.54 9.44 5.39
N ALA A 171 17.86 9.79 4.29
CA ALA A 171 16.81 10.80 4.31
C ALA A 171 15.51 10.24 4.94
N SER A 172 14.67 11.14 5.44
CA SER A 172 13.32 10.75 5.88
C SER A 172 12.53 10.16 4.71
N TYR A 173 11.75 9.12 4.99
CA TYR A 173 10.86 8.53 4.00
C TYR A 173 9.81 9.55 3.52
N LEU A 174 9.46 9.47 2.24
CA LEU A 174 8.31 10.20 1.68
C LEU A 174 6.99 9.49 1.96
N TRP A 175 7.03 8.17 1.94
CA TRP A 175 5.91 7.31 2.28
C TRP A 175 6.40 5.90 2.61
N CYS A 176 5.55 5.18 3.32
CA CYS A 176 5.73 3.78 3.66
C CYS A 176 4.39 3.06 3.43
N ALA A 177 4.48 1.81 3.02
CA ALA A 177 3.37 0.88 2.98
C ALA A 177 3.84 -0.47 3.56
N THR A 178 2.97 -1.12 4.32
CA THR A 178 3.25 -2.45 4.87
C THR A 178 2.04 -3.34 4.70
N PHE A 179 2.29 -4.55 4.22
CA PHE A 179 1.33 -5.63 4.04
C PHE A 179 1.68 -6.71 5.06
N SER A 180 0.71 -7.12 5.88
CA SER A 180 0.89 -8.23 6.80
C SER A 180 1.16 -9.54 6.04
N ALA A 181 1.64 -10.57 6.73
CA ALA A 181 2.12 -11.79 6.09
C ALA A 181 1.03 -12.55 5.32
N SER A 182 -0.21 -12.46 5.77
CA SER A 182 -1.35 -13.14 5.18
C SER A 182 -2.01 -12.36 4.04
N VAL A 183 -1.48 -11.19 3.63
CA VAL A 183 -1.97 -10.47 2.45
C VAL A 183 -1.64 -11.29 1.19
N PRO A 184 -2.64 -11.64 0.35
CA PRO A 184 -2.41 -12.34 -0.91
C PRO A 184 -1.35 -11.66 -1.80
N HIS A 185 -0.37 -12.44 -2.28
CA HIS A 185 0.76 -11.90 -3.02
C HIS A 185 0.38 -11.26 -4.35
N ASP A 186 -0.72 -11.66 -4.98
CA ASP A 186 -1.23 -11.02 -6.18
C ASP A 186 -1.83 -9.63 -5.93
N LEU A 187 -2.39 -9.38 -4.74
CA LEU A 187 -2.79 -8.02 -4.34
C LEU A 187 -1.57 -7.12 -4.17
N VAL A 188 -0.53 -7.62 -3.50
CA VAL A 188 0.73 -6.88 -3.38
C VAL A 188 1.36 -6.66 -4.76
N ALA A 189 1.27 -7.64 -5.66
CA ALA A 189 1.77 -7.53 -7.03
C ALA A 189 1.01 -6.47 -7.85
N ALA A 190 -0.30 -6.31 -7.66
CA ALA A 190 -1.09 -5.24 -8.30
C ALA A 190 -0.61 -3.85 -7.84
N PHE A 191 -0.44 -3.66 -6.53
CA PHE A 191 0.17 -2.45 -5.96
C PHE A 191 1.57 -2.21 -6.55
N ALA A 192 2.41 -3.25 -6.55
CA ALA A 192 3.80 -3.17 -6.98
C ALA A 192 3.93 -2.84 -8.48
N SER A 193 3.09 -3.44 -9.34
CA SER A 193 3.06 -3.14 -10.77
C SER A 193 2.70 -1.68 -11.03
N SER A 194 1.70 -1.15 -10.33
CA SER A 194 1.29 0.24 -10.45
C SER A 194 2.36 1.20 -9.94
N LEU A 195 2.94 0.90 -8.77
CA LEU A 195 4.04 1.66 -8.18
C LEU A 195 5.26 1.76 -9.12
N ALA A 196 5.56 0.66 -9.83
CA ALA A 196 6.71 0.57 -10.71
C ALA A 196 6.45 1.10 -12.13
N SER A 197 5.19 1.41 -12.46
CA SER A 197 4.80 1.89 -13.78
C SER A 197 5.58 3.13 -14.19
N PRO A 198 6.17 3.16 -15.40
CA PRO A 198 6.84 4.37 -15.92
C PRO A 198 5.84 5.40 -16.45
N VAL A 199 4.54 5.10 -16.45
CA VAL A 199 3.51 6.00 -16.97
C VAL A 199 3.41 7.25 -16.09
N PRO A 200 3.56 8.47 -16.68
CA PRO A 200 3.43 9.70 -15.93
C PRO A 200 2.04 9.85 -15.31
N VAL A 201 2.00 10.35 -14.08
CA VAL A 201 0.78 10.54 -13.30
C VAL A 201 0.61 12.00 -12.90
N LEU A 202 -0.65 12.45 -12.86
CA LEU A 202 -0.99 13.81 -12.43
C LEU A 202 -0.76 13.97 -10.93
N ARG A 203 -0.25 15.14 -10.54
CA ARG A 203 0.06 15.51 -9.16
C ARG A 203 -0.37 16.94 -8.87
N HIS A 204 -0.87 17.16 -7.66
CA HIS A 204 -1.25 18.50 -7.19
C HIS A 204 -0.06 19.27 -6.62
N ALA A 205 0.87 18.55 -5.99
CA ALA A 205 2.11 19.09 -5.46
C ALA A 205 3.26 18.12 -5.73
N LEU A 206 4.45 18.65 -5.97
CA LEU A 206 5.68 17.87 -6.00
C LEU A 206 6.33 17.94 -4.62
N PRO A 207 6.77 16.81 -4.03
CA PRO A 207 7.54 16.85 -2.79
C PRO A 207 8.81 17.70 -2.99
N GLU A 208 9.12 18.61 -2.07
CA GLU A 208 10.30 19.48 -2.19
C GLU A 208 11.59 18.67 -2.40
N ILE A 209 11.74 17.57 -1.66
CA ILE A 209 12.89 16.66 -1.75
C ILE A 209 12.97 15.89 -3.08
N ALA A 210 11.89 15.86 -3.87
CA ALA A 210 11.84 15.24 -5.18
C ALA A 210 12.16 16.24 -6.32
N GLN A 211 12.36 17.53 -6.03
CA GLN A 211 12.74 18.53 -7.02
C GLN A 211 14.05 18.14 -7.74
N GLY A 212 14.04 18.24 -9.07
CA GLY A 212 15.18 17.84 -9.91
C GLY A 212 15.36 16.32 -10.10
N ARG A 213 14.51 15.50 -9.48
CA ARG A 213 14.55 14.03 -9.60
C ARG A 213 13.25 13.44 -10.17
N VAL A 214 12.32 14.31 -10.55
CA VAL A 214 11.07 13.96 -11.25
C VAL A 214 11.10 14.59 -12.64
N THR A 215 10.57 13.87 -13.62
CA THR A 215 10.37 14.41 -14.97
C THR A 215 8.99 15.04 -15.03
N VAL A 216 8.92 16.33 -15.37
CA VAL A 216 7.64 17.07 -15.50
C VAL A 216 7.27 17.14 -16.96
N ILE A 217 6.05 16.71 -17.28
CA ILE A 217 5.47 16.80 -18.62
C ILE A 217 4.39 17.89 -18.57
N PRO A 218 4.51 18.98 -19.35
CA PRO A 218 3.46 20.00 -19.44
C PRO A 218 2.17 19.41 -20.02
N PRO A 219 0.98 19.91 -19.63
CA PRO A 219 -0.24 19.58 -20.34
C PRO A 219 -0.18 20.14 -21.79
N ASP A 220 -0.67 19.36 -22.75
CA ASP A 220 -0.84 19.76 -24.16
C ASP A 220 -1.87 20.88 -24.32
#